data_AF-A0A133UDZ0-F1
#
_entry.id   AF-A0A133UDZ0-F1
#
_cell.length_a   1.000
_cell.length_b   1.000
_cell.length_c   1.000
_cell.angle_alpha   90.00
_cell.angle_beta   90.00
_cell.angle_gamma   90.00
#
_symmetry.space_group_name_H-M   'P 1'
#
loop_
_entity.id
_entity.type
_entity.pdbx_description
1 polymer ?
#
loop_
_entity_poly.entity_id
_entity_poly.type
_entity_poly.pdbx_seq_one_letter_code
_entity_poly.pdbx_strand_id
1 'polypeptide(L)'
;MPSHAVAALLLPVLVSIIQAGEIGQERKFAVAIFLALTYSTSVGSIGSLLGGARNILAIGLLETVTGTSLSFLDWMIAGVPIALVLTVLTFFTLKLVYPWEEIDTQKIRNKLQEEVGEMGSMSRGKRKLE
;
A
#
# COMPACT_ATOMS: atom_id res chain seq x y z
N MET A 1 -11.49 0.28 2.28
CA MET A 1 -11.37 -0.69 1.16
C MET A 1 -10.73 -1.96 1.71
N PRO A 2 -11.22 -3.16 1.35
CA PRO A 2 -10.55 -4.41 1.70
C PRO A 2 -9.09 -4.37 1.22
N SER A 3 -8.14 -4.84 2.04
CA SER A 3 -6.70 -4.85 1.71
C SER A 3 -6.40 -5.49 0.35
N HIS A 4 -7.14 -6.56 0.00
CA HIS A 4 -7.05 -7.24 -1.30
C HIS A 4 -7.46 -6.36 -2.49
N ALA A 5 -8.45 -5.48 -2.31
CA ALA A 5 -8.89 -4.56 -3.37
C ALA A 5 -7.83 -3.50 -3.65
N VAL A 6 -7.19 -2.98 -2.59
CA VAL A 6 -6.08 -2.02 -2.73
C VAL A 6 -4.89 -2.67 -3.44
N ALA A 7 -4.54 -3.90 -3.06
CA ALA A 7 -3.49 -4.65 -3.74
C ALA A 7 -3.79 -4.85 -5.23
N ALA A 8 -5.02 -5.26 -5.58
CA ALA A 8 -5.43 -5.45 -6.97
C ALA A 8 -5.38 -4.15 -7.81
N LEU A 9 -5.74 -3.01 -7.22
CA LEU A 9 -5.69 -1.71 -7.88
C LEU A 9 -4.26 -1.20 -8.09
N LEU A 10 -3.34 -1.51 -7.17
CA LEU A 10 -1.96 -1.06 -7.23
C LEU A 10 -1.03 -2.03 -7.96
N LEU A 11 -1.47 -3.28 -8.17
CA LEU A 11 -0.67 -4.30 -8.85
C LEU A 11 -0.23 -3.89 -10.27
N PRO A 12 -1.11 -3.33 -11.14
CA PRO A 12 -0.69 -2.88 -12.47
C PRO A 12 0.39 -1.80 -12.40
N VAL A 13 0.26 -0.84 -11.46
CA VAL A 13 1.24 0.24 -11.25
C VAL A 13 2.59 -0.35 -10.84
N LEU A 14 2.59 -1.34 -9.96
CA LEU A 14 3.81 -2.04 -9.53
C LEU A 14 4.48 -2.77 -10.71
N VAL A 15 3.70 -3.42 -11.57
CA VAL A 15 4.23 -4.10 -12.77
C VAL A 15 4.83 -3.09 -13.75
N SER A 16 4.17 -1.95 -14.00
CA SER A 16 4.71 -0.88 -14.84
C SER A 16 6.05 -0.35 -14.31
N ILE A 17 6.20 -0.18 -12.99
CA ILE A 17 7.47 0.26 -12.38
C ILE A 17 8.59 -0.77 -12.62
N ILE A 18 8.30 -2.06 -12.44
CA ILE A 18 9.28 -3.14 -12.66
C ILE A 18 9.71 -3.20 -14.13
N GLN A 19 8.77 -3.04 -15.06
CA GLN A 19 9.06 -3.05 -16.50
C GLN A 19 9.84 -1.81 -16.93
N ALA A 20 9.43 -0.62 -16.50
CA ALA A 20 10.11 0.63 -16.81
C ALA A 20 11.57 0.61 -16.33
N GLY A 21 11.82 0.10 -15.12
CA GLY A 21 13.18 -0.01 -14.58
C GLY A 21 14.04 -1.11 -15.20
N GLU A 22 13.52 -1.90 -16.15
CA GLU A 22 14.20 -3.10 -16.68
C GLU A 22 14.66 -4.05 -15.56
N ILE A 23 13.94 -4.05 -14.43
CA ILE A 23 14.34 -4.70 -13.19
C ILE A 23 14.16 -6.23 -13.27
N GLY A 24 13.86 -6.76 -14.45
CA GLY A 24 13.78 -8.20 -14.71
C GLY A 24 15.08 -8.96 -14.42
N GLN A 25 16.23 -8.27 -14.40
CA GLN A 25 17.51 -8.86 -13.99
C GLN A 25 17.73 -8.84 -12.46
N GLU A 26 17.11 -7.89 -11.76
CA GLU A 26 17.24 -7.65 -10.31
C GLU A 26 16.09 -8.32 -9.54
N ARG A 27 16.12 -9.66 -9.51
CA ARG A 27 15.07 -10.50 -8.91
C ARG A 27 14.76 -10.13 -7.46
N LYS A 28 15.76 -9.65 -6.70
CA LYS A 28 15.59 -9.28 -5.29
C LYS A 28 14.72 -8.04 -5.14
N PHE A 29 14.91 -7.01 -5.98
CA PHE A 29 14.07 -5.83 -5.93
C PHE A 29 12.63 -6.13 -6.32
N ALA A 30 12.41 -6.91 -7.39
CA ALA A 30 11.07 -7.28 -7.83
C ALA A 30 10.30 -8.03 -6.73
N VAL A 31 10.97 -8.92 -5.99
CA VAL A 31 10.40 -9.60 -4.82
C VAL A 31 10.15 -8.61 -3.67
N ALA A 32 11.13 -7.74 -3.37
CA ALA A 32 11.02 -6.79 -2.28
C ALA A 32 9.87 -5.78 -2.48
N ILE A 33 9.69 -5.23 -3.68
CA ILE A 33 8.62 -4.26 -3.96
C ILE A 33 7.23 -4.93 -3.93
N PHE A 34 7.13 -6.19 -4.40
CA PHE A 34 5.88 -6.96 -4.33
C PHE A 34 5.48 -7.28 -2.89
N LEU A 35 6.46 -7.70 -2.07
CA LEU A 35 6.24 -7.91 -0.64
C LEU A 35 5.93 -6.59 0.07
N ALA A 36 6.60 -5.49 -0.29
CA ALA A 36 6.31 -4.17 0.25
C ALA A 36 4.84 -3.77 0.01
N LEU A 37 4.30 -4.00 -1.20
CA LEU A 37 2.89 -3.76 -1.49
C LEU A 37 1.97 -4.62 -0.60
N THR A 38 2.27 -5.91 -0.48
CA THR A 38 1.47 -6.87 0.29
C THR A 38 1.46 -6.54 1.79
N TYR A 39 2.61 -6.24 2.37
CA TYR A 39 2.71 -5.86 3.77
C TYR A 39 2.12 -4.48 4.03
N SER A 40 2.33 -3.51 3.13
CA SER A 40 1.78 -2.15 3.29
C SER A 40 0.25 -2.15 3.28
N THR A 41 -0.38 -2.94 2.39
CA THR A 41 -1.85 -3.09 2.39
C THR A 41 -2.38 -3.75 3.65
N SER A 42 -1.60 -4.64 4.26
CA SER A 42 -1.95 -5.30 5.53
C SER A 42 -1.77 -4.38 6.74
N VAL A 43 -0.63 -3.68 6.83
CA VAL A 43 -0.33 -2.73 7.92
C VAL A 43 -1.24 -1.50 7.86
N GLY A 44 -1.50 -0.98 6.66
CA GLY A 44 -2.42 0.15 6.46
C GLY A 44 -3.86 -0.16 6.90
N SER A 45 -4.27 -1.44 6.85
CA SER A 45 -5.56 -1.88 7.37
C SER A 45 -5.69 -1.74 8.89
N ILE A 46 -4.57 -1.80 9.64
CA ILE A 46 -4.55 -1.65 11.10
C ILE A 46 -4.69 -0.18 11.49
N GLY A 47 -4.01 0.72 10.77
CA GLY A 47 -3.95 2.15 11.09
C GLY A 47 -5.27 2.88 10.94
N SER A 48 -6.22 2.35 10.15
CA SER A 48 -7.57 2.91 10.00
C SER A 48 -8.62 1.93 10.50
N LEU A 49 -9.59 2.40 11.29
CA LEU A 49 -10.72 1.58 11.72
C LEU A 49 -11.50 1.01 10.51
N LEU A 50 -11.58 1.78 9.42
CA LEU A 50 -12.26 1.42 8.18
C LEU A 50 -11.43 0.52 7.26
N GLY A 51 -10.19 0.21 7.66
CA GLY A 51 -9.25 -0.61 6.90
C GLY A 51 -9.63 -2.09 6.85
N GLY A 52 -10.41 -2.59 7.82
CA GLY A 52 -10.81 -4.00 7.86
C GLY A 52 -11.97 -4.26 8.81
N ALA A 53 -12.88 -5.16 8.42
CA ALA A 53 -14.07 -5.53 9.20
C ALA A 53 -13.72 -6.00 10.63
N ARG A 54 -12.54 -6.61 10.81
CA ARG A 54 -12.05 -7.08 12.11
C ARG A 54 -11.88 -5.95 13.13
N ASN A 55 -11.49 -4.75 12.72
CA ASN A 55 -11.23 -3.64 13.64
C ASN A 55 -12.54 -3.13 14.25
N ILE A 56 -13.59 -3.01 13.42
CA ILE A 56 -14.93 -2.60 13.87
C ILE A 56 -15.54 -3.67 14.78
N LEU A 57 -15.41 -4.95 14.40
CA LEU A 57 -15.86 -6.07 15.23
C LEU A 57 -15.14 -6.10 16.58
N ALA A 58 -13.84 -5.79 16.61
CA ALA A 58 -13.07 -5.75 17.85
C ALA A 58 -13.58 -4.65 18.80
N ILE A 59 -13.90 -3.45 18.29
CA ILE A 59 -14.50 -2.39 19.11
C ILE A 59 -15.87 -2.82 19.66
N GLY A 60 -16.72 -3.38 18.81
CA GLY A 60 -18.05 -3.85 19.26
C GLY A 60 -17.93 -4.95 20.31
N LEU A 61 -17.00 -5.89 20.15
CA LEU A 61 -16.74 -6.91 21.17
C LEU A 61 -16.19 -6.29 22.46
N LEU A 62 -15.27 -5.32 22.36
CA LEU A 62 -14.71 -4.65 23.53
C LEU A 62 -15.79 -3.92 24.33
N GLU A 63 -16.73 -3.27 23.63
CA GLU A 63 -17.88 -2.60 24.22
C GLU A 63 -18.78 -3.61 24.95
N THR A 64 -19.05 -4.78 24.34
CA THR A 64 -19.87 -5.83 24.99
C THR A 64 -19.21 -6.45 26.22
N VAL A 65 -17.88 -6.54 26.26
CA VAL A 65 -17.14 -7.21 27.35
C VAL A 65 -16.78 -6.23 28.47
N THR A 66 -16.42 -4.99 28.15
CA THR A 66 -15.90 -4.01 29.11
C THR A 66 -16.89 -2.87 29.41
N GLY A 67 -17.99 -2.76 28.65
CA GLY A 67 -18.94 -1.65 28.75
C GLY A 67 -18.38 -0.30 28.28
N THR A 68 -17.14 -0.27 27.77
CA THR A 68 -16.47 0.95 27.33
C THR A 68 -16.54 1.06 25.81
N SER A 69 -17.17 2.12 25.30
CA SER A 69 -17.19 2.42 23.86
C SER A 69 -15.92 3.18 23.47
N LEU A 70 -15.18 2.63 22.51
CA LEU A 70 -14.03 3.30 21.90
C LEU A 70 -14.52 4.10 20.69
N SER A 71 -14.17 5.38 20.63
CA SER A 71 -14.44 6.16 19.42
C SER A 71 -13.47 5.80 18.30
N PHE A 72 -13.84 6.17 17.07
CA PHE A 72 -12.96 6.06 15.91
C PHE A 72 -11.62 6.78 16.12
N LEU A 73 -11.64 7.95 16.80
CA LEU A 73 -10.44 8.74 17.05
C LEU A 73 -9.53 8.04 18.06
N ASP A 74 -10.07 7.46 19.12
CA ASP A 74 -9.28 6.72 20.12
C ASP A 74 -8.53 5.56 19.47
N TRP A 75 -9.20 4.85 18.55
CA TRP A 75 -8.56 3.79 17.78
C TRP A 75 -7.45 4.32 16.89
N MET A 76 -7.66 5.44 16.19
CA MET A 76 -6.62 5.98 15.31
C MET A 76 -5.41 6.50 16.10
N ILE A 77 -5.62 7.13 17.25
CA ILE A 77 -4.53 7.63 18.11
C ILE A 77 -3.63 6.46 18.54
N ALA A 78 -4.18 5.29 18.82
CA ALA A 78 -3.40 4.09 19.14
C ALA A 78 -2.85 3.37 17.89
N GLY A 79 -3.69 3.21 16.87
CA GLY A 79 -3.41 2.37 15.70
C GLY A 79 -2.46 3.01 14.68
N VAL A 80 -2.54 4.33 14.46
CA VAL A 80 -1.69 5.03 13.48
C VAL A 80 -0.21 4.98 13.88
N PRO A 81 0.20 5.27 15.13
CA PRO A 81 1.59 5.12 15.55
C PRO A 81 2.12 3.69 15.36
N ILE A 82 1.31 2.68 15.70
CA ILE A 82 1.68 1.27 15.52
C ILE A 82 1.87 0.95 14.04
N ALA A 83 0.95 1.38 13.17
CA ALA A 83 1.06 1.17 11.73
C ALA A 83 2.30 1.85 11.14
N LEU A 84 2.65 3.04 11.63
CA LEU A 84 3.85 3.76 11.20
C LEU A 84 5.13 3.00 11.61
N VAL A 85 5.21 2.54 12.86
CA VAL A 85 6.33 1.71 13.33
C VAL A 85 6.45 0.43 12.51
N LEU A 86 5.34 -0.28 12.29
CA LEU A 86 5.32 -1.50 11.48
C LEU A 86 5.72 -1.25 10.03
N THR A 87 5.36 -0.10 9.46
CA THR A 87 5.77 0.28 8.09
C THR A 87 7.27 0.46 8.02
N VAL A 88 7.86 1.18 8.98
CA VAL A 88 9.31 1.39 9.07
C VAL A 88 10.03 0.06 9.28
N LEU A 89 9.56 -0.79 10.19
CA LEU A 89 10.12 -2.12 10.42
C LEU A 89 10.04 -3.01 9.18
N THR A 90 8.92 -2.97 8.46
CA THR A 90 8.74 -3.72 7.21
C THR A 90 9.77 -3.27 6.17
N PHE A 91 9.97 -1.97 6.01
CA PHE A 91 10.96 -1.44 5.08
C PHE A 91 12.38 -1.93 5.40
N PHE A 92 12.81 -1.83 6.66
CA PHE A 92 14.13 -2.30 7.07
C PHE A 92 14.28 -3.82 6.95
N THR A 93 13.22 -4.57 7.28
CA THR A 93 13.21 -6.04 7.15
C THR A 93 13.38 -6.45 5.68
N LEU A 94 12.65 -5.80 4.77
CA LEU A 94 12.77 -6.08 3.35
C LEU A 94 14.15 -5.72 2.82
N LYS A 95 14.71 -4.57 3.24
CA LYS A 95 16.06 -4.16 2.84
C LYS A 95 17.15 -5.13 3.35
N LEU A 96 16.95 -5.71 4.53
CA LEU A 96 17.89 -6.67 5.13
C LEU A 96 17.80 -8.06 4.50
N VAL A 97 16.58 -8.56 4.25
CA VAL A 97 16.34 -9.91 3.72
C VAL A 97 16.56 -9.96 2.21
N TYR A 98 16.19 -8.90 1.50
CA TYR A 98 16.31 -8.77 0.05
C TYR A 98 17.15 -7.54 -0.28
N PRO A 99 18.48 -7.54 -0.03
CA PRO A 99 19.31 -6.41 -0.40
C PRO A 99 19.30 -6.25 -1.92
N TRP A 100 18.72 -5.14 -2.39
CA TRP A 100 18.69 -4.74 -3.80
C TRP A 100 19.78 -3.70 -4.08
N GLU A 101 20.32 -3.70 -5.29
CA GLU A 101 21.26 -2.67 -5.74
C GLU A 101 20.58 -1.32 -5.96
N GLU A 102 21.38 -0.27 -6.07
CA GLU A 102 20.87 1.09 -6.26
C GLU A 102 20.14 1.18 -7.61
N ILE A 103 18.88 1.59 -7.57
CA ILE A 103 18.02 1.64 -8.75
C ILE A 103 18.00 3.06 -9.30
N ASP A 104 18.18 3.17 -10.61
CA ASP A 104 18.05 4.43 -11.32
C ASP A 104 16.58 4.87 -11.37
N THR A 105 16.19 5.62 -10.34
CA THR A 105 14.84 6.20 -10.23
C THR A 105 14.57 7.26 -11.30
N GLN A 106 15.60 7.91 -11.88
CA GLN A 106 15.41 8.87 -12.97
C GLN A 106 15.05 8.16 -14.26
N LYS A 107 15.73 7.06 -14.60
CA LYS A 107 15.38 6.21 -15.76
C LYS A 107 13.94 5.69 -15.66
N ILE A 108 13.54 5.19 -14.50
CA ILE A 108 12.16 4.75 -14.24
C ILE A 108 11.17 5.89 -14.46
N ARG A 109 11.43 7.05 -13.85
CA ARG A 109 10.55 8.23 -13.97
C ARG A 109 10.39 8.66 -15.42
N ASN A 110 11.49 8.76 -16.17
CA ASN A 110 11.45 9.24 -17.55
C ASN A 110 10.63 8.30 -18.45
N LYS A 111 10.84 6.98 -18.32
CA LYS A 111 10.04 5.99 -19.07
C LYS A 111 8.57 6.00 -18.68
N LEU A 112 8.25 6.10 -17.38
CA LEU A 112 6.86 6.21 -16.94
C LEU A 112 6.20 7.50 -17.44
N GLN A 113 6.94 8.61 -17.53
CA GLN A 113 6.43 9.85 -18.10
C GLN A 113 6.18 9.76 -19.61
N GLU A 114 7.02 9.02 -20.33
CA GLU A 114 6.83 8.69 -21.75
C GLU A 114 5.57 7.83 -21.93
N GLU A 115 5.44 6.73 -21.20
CA GLU A 115 4.24 5.87 -21.21
C GLU A 115 2.95 6.64 -20.86
N VAL A 116 3.00 7.53 -19.86
CA VAL A 116 1.87 8.39 -19.49
C VAL A 116 1.58 9.44 -20.57
N GLY A 117 2.61 9.95 -21.25
CA GLY A 117 2.47 10.85 -22.38
C GLY A 117 1.80 10.20 -23.59
N GLU A 118 2.13 8.93 -23.87
CA GLU A 118 1.53 8.13 -24.95
C GLU A 118 0.06 7.77 -24.67
N MET A 119 -0.31 7.56 -23.40
CA MET A 119 -1.71 7.35 -23.00
C MET A 119 -2.60 8.58 -23.24
N GLY A 120 -2.02 9.74 -23.55
CA GLY A 120 -2.72 10.98 -23.84
C GLY A 120 -3.34 11.63 -22.59
N SER A 121 -3.74 12.90 -22.70
CA SER A 121 -4.37 13.60 -21.57
C SER A 121 -5.65 12.86 -21.17
N MET A 122 -5.88 12.64 -19.86
CA MET A 122 -7.15 12.15 -19.33
C MET A 122 -8.32 12.91 -19.99
N SER A 123 -8.98 12.27 -20.95
CA SER A 123 -10.20 12.82 -21.51
C SER A 123 -11.19 12.94 -20.37
N ARG A 124 -11.72 14.15 -20.14
CA ARG A 124 -12.76 14.44 -19.14
C ARG A 124 -14.13 13.81 -19.51
N GLY A 125 -14.13 12.64 -20.15
CA GLY A 125 -15.31 11.90 -20.56
C GLY A 125 -15.76 10.95 -19.46
N LYS A 126 -16.96 11.22 -18.93
CA LYS A 126 -17.75 10.44 -17.94
C LYS A 126 -17.60 10.86 -16.47
N ARG A 127 -17.79 12.16 -16.23
CA ARG A 127 -18.40 12.66 -14.99
C ARG A 127 -19.88 12.97 -15.26
N LYS A 128 -20.74 11.95 -15.32
CA LYS A 128 -22.21 11.95 -15.16
C LYS A 128 -22.85 10.76 -15.90
N LEU A 129 -23.92 10.21 -15.29
CA LEU A 129 -24.74 9.05 -15.65
C LEU A 129 -24.10 7.75 -15.10
N GLU A 130 -24.57 7.14 -14.02
CA GLU A 130 -25.93 7.02 -13.44
C GLU A 130 -25.92 7.11 -11.91
#